data_AF-A0A4V0ZAG9-F1
#
_entry.id   AF-A0A4V0ZAG9-F1
#
_cell.length_a   1.000
_cell.length_b   1.000
_cell.length_c   1.000
_cell.angle_alpha   90.00
_cell.angle_beta   90.00
_cell.angle_gamma   90.00
#
_symmetry.space_group_name_H-M   'P 1'
#
loop_
_entity.id
_entity.type
_entity.pdbx_description
1 polymer ?
#
loop_
_entity_poly.entity_id
_entity_poly.type
_entity_poly.pdbx_seq_one_letter_code
_entity_poly.pdbx_strand_id
1 'polypeptide(L)'
;MNKINVKKNTIVWLIIGIISLVIMILCSIIVHRISNGVETIKHVRFEESIIGDARAYKAYAIGILAFLSVIMAISIGICYLGFKSWNYNATL
;
A
#
# COMPACT_ATOMS: atom_id res chain seq x y z
N MET A 1 19.56 5.77 -27.59
CA MET A 1 18.39 5.87 -26.67
C MET A 1 17.64 4.54 -26.73
N ASN A 2 17.63 3.77 -25.63
CA ASN A 2 16.89 2.50 -25.59
C ASN A 2 15.41 2.77 -25.80
N LYS A 3 14.77 2.08 -26.74
CA LYS A 3 13.31 2.15 -26.94
C LYS A 3 12.63 1.70 -25.65
N ILE A 4 12.16 2.64 -24.85
CA ILE A 4 11.41 2.35 -23.63
C ILE A 4 10.11 1.69 -24.09
N ASN A 5 9.98 0.40 -23.83
CA ASN A 5 8.81 -0.35 -24.22
C ASN A 5 7.68 -0.03 -23.23
N VAL A 6 6.90 1.02 -23.55
CA VAL A 6 5.87 1.58 -22.67
C VAL A 6 4.90 0.48 -22.19
N LYS A 7 4.55 -0.47 -23.07
CA LYS A 7 3.74 -1.65 -22.73
C LYS A 7 4.29 -2.46 -21.56
N LYS A 8 5.60 -2.77 -21.57
CA LYS A 8 6.25 -3.55 -20.51
C LYS A 8 6.27 -2.78 -19.19
N ASN A 9 6.54 -1.48 -19.25
CA ASN A 9 6.61 -0.65 -18.04
C ASN A 9 5.24 -0.49 -17.37
N THR A 10 4.17 -0.32 -18.16
CA THR A 10 2.79 -0.29 -17.67
C THR A 10 2.43 -1.58 -16.92
N ILE A 11 2.76 -2.75 -17.49
CA ILE A 11 2.46 -4.06 -16.88
C ILE A 11 3.22 -4.23 -15.55
N VAL A 12 4.50 -3.86 -15.51
CA VAL A 12 5.30 -3.92 -14.28
C VAL A 12 4.69 -3.03 -13.18
N TRP A 13 4.33 -1.80 -13.52
CA TRP A 13 3.71 -0.87 -12.57
C TRP A 13 2.31 -1.31 -12.13
N LEU A 14 1.55 -1.98 -13.00
CA LEU A 14 0.26 -2.57 -12.67
C LEU A 14 0.40 -3.69 -11.64
N ILE A 15 1.39 -4.58 -11.80
CA ILE A 15 1.67 -5.65 -10.83
C ILE A 15 2.09 -5.04 -9.48
N ILE A 16 2.95 -4.03 -9.49
CA ILE A 16 3.36 -3.31 -8.27
C ILE A 16 2.13 -2.69 -7.58
N GLY A 17 1.21 -2.09 -8.35
CA GLY A 17 -0.03 -1.52 -7.82
C GLY A 17 -0.92 -2.58 -7.14
N ILE A 18 -1.08 -3.75 -7.77
CA ILE A 18 -1.85 -4.86 -7.20
C ILE A 18 -1.21 -5.37 -5.91
N ILE A 19 0.11 -5.57 -5.89
CA ILE A 19 0.84 -6.00 -4.69
C ILE A 19 0.67 -4.97 -3.56
N SER A 20 0.78 -3.69 -3.89
CA SER A 20 0.57 -2.59 -2.94
C SER A 20 -0.82 -2.62 -2.32
N LEU A 21 -1.84 -2.91 -3.12
CA LEU A 21 -3.23 -3.02 -2.67
C LEU A 21 -3.41 -4.20 -1.69
N VAL A 22 -2.82 -5.36 -1.98
CA VAL A 22 -2.86 -6.53 -1.08
C VAL A 22 -2.21 -6.21 0.27
N ILE A 23 -1.03 -5.58 0.26
CA ILE A 23 -0.33 -5.23 1.49
C ILE A 23 -1.12 -4.17 2.29
N MET A 24 -1.75 -3.21 1.61
CA MET A 24 -2.63 -2.23 2.28
C MET A 24 -3.78 -2.89 3.03
N ILE A 25 -4.44 -3.89 2.43
CA ILE A 25 -5.52 -4.63 3.10
C ILE A 25 -4.99 -5.32 4.37
N LEU A 26 -3.84 -5.99 4.28
CA LEU A 26 -3.23 -6.67 5.42
C LEU A 26 -2.89 -5.69 6.56
N CYS A 27 -2.24 -4.56 6.25
CA CYS A 27 -1.93 -3.53 7.24
C CYS A 27 -3.20 -2.95 7.88
N SER A 28 -4.26 -2.73 7.09
CA SER A 28 -5.55 -2.25 7.60
C SER A 28 -6.17 -3.22 8.61
N ILE A 29 -6.09 -4.54 8.36
CA ILE A 29 -6.60 -5.56 9.29
C ILE A 29 -5.81 -5.51 10.62
N ILE A 30 -4.49 -5.41 10.55
CA ILE A 30 -3.62 -5.35 11.74
C ILE A 30 -3.97 -4.12 12.59
N VAL A 31 -4.09 -2.95 11.97
CA VAL A 31 -4.45 -1.71 12.67
C VAL A 31 -5.83 -1.83 13.34
N HIS A 32 -6.81 -2.40 12.64
CA HIS A 32 -8.16 -2.59 13.18
C HIS A 32 -8.18 -3.55 14.37
N ARG A 33 -7.44 -4.67 14.30
CA ARG A 33 -7.32 -5.64 15.40
C ARG A 33 -6.70 -5.01 16.63
N ILE A 34 -5.62 -4.24 16.46
CA ILE A 34 -4.92 -3.60 17.58
C ILE A 34 -5.79 -2.51 18.22
N SER A 35 -6.49 -1.68 17.43
CA SER A 35 -7.40 -0.67 17.98
C SER A 35 -8.53 -1.33 18.78
N ASN A 36 -9.21 -2.33 18.21
CA ASN A 36 -10.35 -2.95 18.89
C ASN A 36 -9.95 -3.82 20.10
N GLY A 37 -8.77 -4.44 20.07
CA GLY A 37 -8.30 -5.29 21.17
C GLY A 37 -7.72 -4.49 22.33
N VAL A 38 -6.77 -3.59 22.05
CA VAL A 38 -5.99 -2.92 23.09
C VAL A 38 -6.72 -1.72 23.68
N GLU A 39 -7.56 -1.01 22.90
CA GLU A 39 -8.24 0.21 23.38
C GLU A 39 -9.59 -0.09 24.07
N THR A 40 -10.19 -1.26 23.81
CA THR A 40 -11.47 -1.68 24.40
C THR A 40 -11.32 -2.32 25.77
N ILE A 41 -10.18 -2.98 26.05
CA ILE A 41 -9.96 -3.64 27.35
C ILE A 41 -9.37 -2.62 28.34
N LYS A 42 -10.24 -1.74 28.88
CA LYS A 42 -9.88 -0.77 29.92
C LYS A 42 -9.79 -1.36 31.34
N HIS A 43 -10.30 -2.59 31.53
CA HIS A 43 -10.49 -3.18 32.87
C HIS A 43 -9.49 -4.27 33.26
N VAL A 44 -8.62 -4.70 32.34
CA VAL A 44 -7.55 -5.68 32.63
C VAL A 44 -6.22 -4.95 32.54
N ARG A 45 -5.47 -4.88 33.64
CA ARG A 45 -4.10 -4.36 33.65
C ARG A 45 -3.21 -5.35 32.91
N PHE A 46 -3.10 -5.20 31.60
CA PHE A 46 -2.04 -5.83 30.84
C PHE A 46 -0.69 -5.20 31.21
N GLU A 47 0.37 -5.99 31.14
CA GLU A 47 1.73 -5.53 31.35
C GLU A 47 2.06 -4.39 30.35
N GLU A 48 2.54 -3.25 30.85
CA GLU A 48 2.70 -2.02 30.05
C GLU A 48 3.64 -2.22 28.85
N SER A 49 4.56 -3.17 28.93
CA SER A 49 5.44 -3.59 27.84
C SER A 49 4.67 -4.10 26.61
N ILE A 50 3.63 -4.92 26.82
CA ILE A 50 2.82 -5.52 25.74
C ILE A 50 1.98 -4.45 25.03
N ILE A 51 1.49 -3.46 25.78
CA ILE A 51 0.74 -2.32 25.22
C ILE A 51 1.68 -1.41 24.41
N GLY A 52 2.90 -1.20 24.90
CA GLY A 52 3.95 -0.44 24.20
C GLY A 52 4.29 -1.05 22.85
N ASP A 53 4.55 -2.36 22.82
CA ASP A 53 4.86 -3.08 21.58
C ASP A 53 3.69 -3.05 20.60
N ALA A 54 2.47 -3.30 21.07
CA ALA A 54 1.27 -3.25 20.22
C ALA A 54 1.05 -1.85 19.59
N ARG A 55 1.32 -0.77 20.35
CA ARG A 55 1.27 0.60 19.81
C ARG A 55 2.39 0.85 18.80
N ALA A 56 3.59 0.32 19.02
CA ALA A 56 4.69 0.42 18.06
C ALA A 56 4.31 -0.30 16.75
N TYR A 57 3.79 -1.53 16.81
CA TYR A 57 3.31 -2.25 15.63
C TYR A 57 2.21 -1.50 14.89
N LYS A 58 1.26 -0.88 15.61
CA LYS A 58 0.22 -0.02 15.01
C LYS A 58 0.84 1.17 14.27
N ALA A 59 1.82 1.86 14.88
CA ALA A 59 2.49 2.99 14.27
C ALA A 59 3.25 2.60 13.00
N TYR A 60 3.98 1.47 13.02
CA TYR A 60 4.65 0.94 11.83
C TYR A 60 3.66 0.56 10.72
N ALA A 61 2.55 -0.10 11.05
CA ALA A 61 1.52 -0.45 10.08
C ALA A 61 0.89 0.79 9.42
N ILE A 62 0.67 1.86 10.18
CA ILE A 62 0.18 3.16 9.65
C ILE A 62 1.24 3.81 8.75
N GLY A 63 2.52 3.76 9.12
CA GLY A 63 3.61 4.26 8.28
C GLY A 63 3.70 3.53 6.93
N ILE A 64 3.58 2.20 6.95
CA ILE A 64 3.56 1.37 5.74
C ILE A 64 2.32 1.69 4.90
N LEU A 65 1.14 1.86 5.50
CA LEU A 65 -0.08 2.28 4.80
C LEU A 65 0.10 3.60 4.07
N ALA A 66 0.69 4.60 4.75
CA ALA A 66 0.95 5.91 4.15
C ALA A 66 1.89 5.78 2.94
N PHE A 67 2.97 5.01 3.06
CA PHE A 67 3.91 4.77 1.96
C PHE A 67 3.25 4.05 0.76
N LEU A 68 2.45 3.01 1.02
CA LEU A 68 1.74 2.26 -0.01
C LEU A 68 0.68 3.12 -0.72
N SER A 69 0.07 4.08 -0.04
CA SER A 69 -0.88 4.99 -0.68
C SER A 69 -0.22 5.88 -1.75
N VAL A 70 1.01 6.33 -1.50
CA VAL A 70 1.82 7.09 -2.47
C VAL A 70 2.20 6.20 -3.66
N ILE A 71 2.67 4.97 -3.41
CA ILE A 71 2.98 4.01 -4.48
C ILE A 71 1.75 3.73 -5.34
N MET A 72 0.59 3.57 -4.72
CA MET A 72 -0.65 3.32 -5.42
C MET A 72 -1.05 4.50 -6.31
N ALA A 73 -0.91 5.74 -5.83
CA ALA A 73 -1.16 6.94 -6.64
C ALA A 73 -0.23 7.00 -7.87
N ILE A 74 1.06 6.72 -7.69
CA ILE A 74 2.04 6.71 -8.79
C ILE A 74 1.73 5.59 -9.78
N SER A 75 1.44 4.38 -9.29
CA SER A 75 1.07 3.23 -10.11
C SER A 75 -0.18 3.51 -10.95
N ILE A 76 -1.23 4.10 -10.37
CA ILE A 76 -2.43 4.51 -11.10
C ILE A 76 -2.09 5.52 -12.19
N GLY A 77 -1.27 6.53 -11.90
CA GLY A 77 -0.85 7.53 -12.88
C GLY A 77 -0.11 6.93 -14.07
N ILE A 78 0.86 6.04 -13.81
CA ILE A 78 1.64 5.37 -14.86
C ILE A 78 0.76 4.40 -15.66
N CYS A 79 -0.11 3.64 -14.99
CA CYS A 79 -1.05 2.74 -15.64
C CYS A 79 -2.01 3.52 -16.55
N TYR A 80 -2.58 4.63 -16.08
CA TYR A 80 -3.46 5.48 -16.87
C TYR A 80 -2.78 6.02 -18.14
N LEU A 81 -1.59 6.61 -17.98
CA LEU A 81 -0.82 7.13 -19.13
C LEU A 81 -0.41 6.01 -20.08
N GLY A 82 -0.03 4.85 -19.54
CA GLY A 82 0.35 3.66 -20.30
C GLY A 82 -0.79 3.06 -21.10
N PHE A 83 -1.99 2.93 -20.53
CA PHE A 83 -3.18 2.47 -21.25
C PHE A 83 -3.62 3.50 -22.30
N LYS A 84 -3.55 4.80 -21.97
CA LYS A 84 -3.83 5.86 -22.94
C LYS A 84 -2.87 5.78 -24.13
N SER A 85 -1.58 5.54 -23.90
CA SER A 85 -0.59 5.41 -24.97
C SER A 85 -0.75 4.14 -25.83
N TRP A 86 -1.60 3.18 -25.44
CA TRP A 86 -1.92 2.02 -26.28
C TRP A 86 -3.01 2.33 -27.30
N ASN A 87 -3.90 3.28 -26.98
CA ASN A 87 -4.98 3.71 -27.87
C ASN A 87 -4.50 4.76 -28.88
N TYR A 88 -3.49 5.56 -28.52
CA TYR A 88 -2.68 6.24 -29.52
C TYR A 88 -1.82 5.20 -30.22
N ASN A 89 -2.33 4.66 -31.32
CA ASN A 89 -1.54 4.05 -32.38
C ASN A 89 -0.68 5.15 -33.03
N ALA A 90 0.15 5.82 -32.23
CA ALA A 90 1.11 6.80 -32.68
C ALA A 90 2.14 6.01 -33.49
N THR A 91 1.85 5.93 -34.78
CA THR A 91 2.82 6.19 -35.84
C THR A 91 3.99 7.00 -35.27
N LEU A 92 5.05 6.26 -34.93
CA LEU A 92 6.41 6.77 -34.91
C LEU A 92 6.90 6.74 -36.36
#